data_AF-A0A662HCP6-F1
#
_entry.id   AF-A0A662HCP6-F1
#
_cell.length_a   1.000
_cell.length_b   1.000
_cell.length_c   1.000
_cell.angle_alpha   90.00
_cell.angle_beta   90.00
_cell.angle_gamma   90.00
#
_symmetry.space_group_name_H-M   'P 1'
#
loop_
_entity.id
_entity.type
_entity.pdbx_description
1 polymer ?
#
loop_
_entity_poly.entity_id
_entity_poly.type
_entity_poly.pdbx_seq_one_letter_code
_entity_poly.pdbx_strand_id
1 'polypeptide(L)'
;MGVVFVISKWEDLEECVQYARYILYRRIDHGDRVELRIKVGRLGFQGVFRKDDPELRKILEKLRVYGAMGVERTVPAEVFRS
;
A
#
# COMPACT_ATOMS: atom_id res chain seq x y z
N MET A 1 1.58 -9.07 -18.24
CA MET A 1 1.14 -8.42 -16.98
C MET A 1 1.54 -9.29 -15.81
N GLY A 2 2.07 -8.72 -14.73
CA GLY A 2 2.38 -9.48 -13.52
C GLY A 2 1.14 -9.65 -12.64
N VAL A 3 1.04 -10.78 -11.94
CA VAL A 3 -0.02 -11.05 -10.95
C VAL A 3 0.39 -10.49 -9.58
N VAL A 4 -0.57 -9.95 -8.83
CA VAL A 4 -0.41 -9.55 -7.43
C VAL A 4 -1.41 -10.36 -6.60
N PHE A 5 -0.93 -11.02 -5.55
CA PHE A 5 -1.78 -11.71 -4.59
C PHE A 5 -2.25 -10.71 -3.54
N VAL A 6 -3.55 -10.47 -3.48
CA VAL A 6 -4.14 -9.49 -2.54
C VAL A 6 -4.49 -10.19 -1.24
N ILE A 7 -3.86 -9.75 -0.16
CA ILE A 7 -4.10 -10.22 1.21
C ILE A 7 -5.17 -9.32 1.83
N SER A 8 -6.16 -9.94 2.47
CA SER A 8 -7.34 -9.24 3.02
C SER A 8 -7.11 -8.61 4.39
N LYS A 9 -6.16 -9.14 5.17
CA LYS A 9 -5.82 -8.64 6.51
C LYS A 9 -4.44 -8.01 6.49
N TRP A 10 -4.31 -6.87 7.14
CA TRP A 10 -3.05 -6.16 7.21
C TRP A 10 -1.99 -6.96 7.98
N GLU A 11 -2.40 -7.61 9.06
CA GLU A 11 -1.54 -8.39 9.95
C GLU A 11 -0.80 -9.51 9.19
N ASP A 12 -1.51 -10.19 8.29
CA ASP A 12 -0.96 -11.26 7.45
C ASP A 12 0.09 -10.72 6.45
N LEU A 13 -0.05 -9.47 6.00
CA LEU A 13 0.92 -8.84 5.10
C LEU A 13 2.10 -8.22 5.87
N GLU A 14 1.87 -7.74 7.09
CA GLU A 14 2.85 -7.00 7.89
C GLU A 14 4.16 -7.78 8.10
N GLU A 15 4.07 -9.08 8.41
CA GLU A 15 5.26 -9.93 8.55
C GLU A 15 6.11 -9.95 7.28
N CYS A 16 5.48 -9.91 6.11
CA CYS A 16 6.18 -9.86 4.82
C CYS A 16 6.78 -8.47 4.55
N VAL A 17 6.11 -7.40 5.01
CA VAL A 17 6.54 -6.00 4.83
C VAL A 17 7.88 -5.76 5.52
N GLN A 18 8.05 -6.28 6.74
CA GLN A 18 9.25 -6.05 7.56
C GLN A 18 10.57 -6.43 6.88
N TYR A 19 10.55 -7.46 6.02
CA TYR A 19 11.75 -7.99 5.36
C TYR A 19 11.85 -7.59 3.88
N ALA A 20 10.93 -6.76 3.40
CA ALA A 20 10.85 -6.42 2.00
C ALA A 20 11.86 -5.35 1.59
N ARG A 21 12.49 -5.55 0.43
CA ARG A 21 13.43 -4.58 -0.15
C ARG A 21 12.77 -3.27 -0.56
N TYR A 22 11.54 -3.33 -1.08
CA TYR A 22 10.77 -2.16 -1.49
C TYR A 22 9.32 -2.34 -1.07
N ILE A 23 8.83 -1.37 -0.29
CA ILE A 23 7.45 -1.28 0.15
C ILE A 23 6.88 -0.04 -0.52
N LEU A 24 5.89 -0.24 -1.39
CA LEU A 24 5.22 0.86 -2.08
C LEU A 24 3.82 0.98 -1.51
N TYR A 25 3.37 2.20 -1.25
CA TYR A 25 1.99 2.43 -0.88
C TYR A 25 1.40 3.64 -1.59
N ARG A 26 0.08 3.64 -1.73
CA ARG A 26 -0.69 4.74 -2.30
C ARG A 26 -1.93 4.98 -1.47
N ARG A 27 -2.20 6.25 -1.22
CA ARG A 27 -3.45 6.73 -0.62
C ARG A 27 -4.29 7.37 -1.71
N ILE A 28 -5.55 6.98 -1.80
CA ILE A 28 -6.53 7.57 -2.70
C ILE A 28 -7.64 8.13 -1.81
N ASP A 29 -7.80 9.45 -1.85
CA ASP A 29 -8.80 10.16 -1.06
C ASP A 29 -10.15 10.11 -1.76
N HIS A 30 -11.19 9.70 -1.04
CA HIS A 30 -12.57 9.59 -1.51
C HIS A 30 -13.53 10.47 -0.68
N GLY A 31 -13.03 11.53 -0.03
CA GLY A 31 -13.85 12.42 0.81
C GLY A 31 -13.75 12.06 2.29
N ASP A 32 -14.71 11.31 2.84
CA ASP A 32 -14.69 10.84 4.24
C ASP A 32 -13.84 9.57 4.42
N ARG A 33 -13.49 8.93 3.29
CA ARG A 33 -12.75 7.67 3.24
C ARG A 33 -11.42 7.81 2.52
N VAL A 34 -10.49 6.92 2.88
CA VAL A 34 -9.20 6.74 2.23
C VAL A 34 -9.09 5.29 1.81
N GLU A 35 -8.82 5.08 0.53
CA GLU A 35 -8.37 3.79 0.04
C GLU A 35 -6.84 3.74 0.14
N LEU A 36 -6.35 2.75 0.89
CA LEU A 36 -4.93 2.47 1.07
C LEU A 36 -4.58 1.22 0.26
N ARG A 37 -3.66 1.37 -0.68
CA ARG A 37 -3.07 0.27 -1.45
C ARG A 37 -1.62 0.12 -1.06
N ILE A 38 -1.19 -1.11 -0.78
CA ILE A 38 0.19 -1.44 -0.41
C ILE A 38 0.65 -2.57 -1.33
N LYS A 39 1.88 -2.49 -1.82
CA LYS A 39 2.50 -3.53 -2.63
C LYS A 39 3.87 -3.86 -2.09
N VAL A 40 4.11 -5.15 -1.93
CA VAL A 40 5.34 -5.74 -1.42
C VAL A 40 5.72 -6.92 -2.31
N GLY A 41 6.63 -6.72 -3.26
CA GLY A 41 6.97 -7.75 -4.23
C GLY A 41 5.76 -8.21 -5.05
N ARG A 42 5.34 -9.47 -4.86
CA ARG A 42 4.16 -10.09 -5.49
C ARG A 42 2.90 -10.05 -4.60
N LEU A 43 3.02 -9.56 -3.37
CA LEU A 43 1.91 -9.41 -2.45
C LEU A 43 1.38 -7.98 -2.49
N GLY A 44 0.11 -7.83 -2.18
CA GLY A 44 -0.51 -6.52 -1.99
C GLY A 44 -1.59 -6.56 -0.92
N PHE A 45 -1.92 -5.39 -0.41
CA PHE A 45 -3.06 -5.16 0.47
C PHE A 45 -3.86 -3.98 -0.09
N GLN A 46 -5.18 -4.10 0.00
CA GLN A 46 -6.09 -3.02 -0.38
C GLN A 46 -7.17 -2.91 0.70
N GLY A 47 -7.23 -1.76 1.35
CA GLY A 47 -8.22 -1.46 2.39
C GLY A 47 -8.86 -0.10 2.16
N VAL A 48 -10.11 0.05 2.60
CA VAL A 48 -10.83 1.32 2.60
C VAL A 48 -11.19 1.64 4.04
N PHE A 49 -10.76 2.82 4.49
CA PHE A 49 -10.87 3.25 5.88
C PHE A 49 -11.56 4.60 5.95
N ARG A 50 -12.18 4.94 7.08
CA ARG A 50 -12.53 6.33 7.35
C ARG A 50 -11.26 7.14 7.64
N LYS A 51 -11.26 8.45 7.38
CA LYS A 51 -10.09 9.32 7.65
C LYS A 51 -9.67 9.36 9.12
N ASP A 52 -10.62 9.22 10.02
CA ASP A 52 -10.43 9.21 11.47
C ASP A 52 -10.16 7.81 12.04
N ASP A 53 -10.13 6.78 11.20
CA ASP A 53 -9.94 5.40 11.63
C ASP A 53 -8.57 5.20 12.31
N PRO A 54 -8.53 4.71 13.56
CA PRO A 54 -7.28 4.47 14.28
C PRO A 54 -6.42 3.39 13.61
N GLU A 55 -7.01 2.40 12.93
CA GLU A 55 -6.26 1.35 12.24
C GLU A 55 -5.53 1.93 11.03
N LEU A 56 -6.15 2.85 10.28
CA LEU A 56 -5.48 3.57 9.19
C LEU A 56 -4.23 4.31 9.71
N ARG A 57 -4.34 5.01 10.85
CA ARG A 57 -3.22 5.74 11.44
C ARG A 57 -2.08 4.80 11.83
N LYS A 58 -2.41 3.68 12.47
CA LYS A 58 -1.47 2.64 12.87
C LYS A 58 -0.74 2.02 11.68
N ILE A 59 -1.45 1.67 10.60
CA ILE A 59 -0.83 1.13 9.38
C ILE A 59 0.12 2.15 8.76
N LEU A 60 -0.29 3.42 8.65
CA LEU A 60 0.54 4.48 8.09
C LEU A 60 1.81 4.74 8.91
N GLU A 61 1.71 4.68 10.24
CA GLU A 61 2.86 4.77 11.13
C GLU A 61 3.83 3.60 10.94
N LYS A 62 3.32 2.36 10.84
CA LYS A 62 4.15 1.19 10.53
C LYS A 62 4.86 1.32 9.19
N LEU A 63 4.13 1.72 8.14
CA LEU A 63 4.71 2.00 6.82
C LEU A 63 5.83 3.03 6.88
N ARG A 64 5.67 4.11 7.67
CA ARG A 64 6.73 5.10 7.91
C ARG A 64 7.96 4.47 8.58
N VAL A 65 7.75 3.66 9.63
CA VAL A 65 8.83 2.97 10.36
C VAL A 65 9.59 2.00 9.45
N TYR A 66 8.88 1.29 8.57
CA TYR A 66 9.49 0.36 7.61
C TYR A 66 10.12 1.06 6.38
N GLY A 67 10.11 2.38 6.31
CA GLY A 67 10.69 3.12 5.19
C GLY A 67 9.93 2.96 3.87
N ALA A 68 8.61 2.75 3.95
CA ALA A 68 7.78 2.60 2.76
C ALA A 68 7.71 3.90 1.95
N MET A 69 7.73 3.76 0.63
CA MET A 69 7.68 4.88 -0.30
C MET A 69 6.24 5.13 -0.77
N GLY A 70 5.79 6.37 -0.60
CA GLY A 70 4.52 6.84 -1.14
C GLY A 70 4.62 7.00 -2.66
N VAL A 71 3.64 6.45 -3.38
CA VAL A 71 3.57 6.51 -4.85
C VAL A 71 2.39 7.38 -5.26
N GLU A 72 2.66 8.41 -6.06
CA GLU A 72 1.61 9.33 -6.53
C GLU A 72 0.71 8.69 -7.60
N ARG A 73 1.32 7.99 -8.56
CA ARG A 73 0.64 7.36 -9.69
C ARG A 73 1.35 6.10 -10.14
N THR A 74 0.59 5.20 -10.76
CA THR A 74 1.12 4.01 -11.44
C THR A 74 0.86 4.18 -12.92
N VAL A 75 1.91 4.08 -13.73
CA VAL A 75 1.82 4.14 -15.19
C VAL A 75 2.45 2.87 -15.77
N PRO A 76 1.91 2.32 -16.87
CA PRO A 76 2.58 1.25 -17.58
C PRO A 76 3.98 1.66 -18.05
N ALA A 77 4.91 0.72 -18.09
CA ALA A 77 6.32 1.02 -18.37
C ALA A 77 6.55 1.51 -19.80
N GLU A 78 5.69 1.10 -20.72
CA GLU A 78 5.63 1.56 -22.10
C GLU A 78 5.15 3.02 -22.20
N VAL A 79 4.23 3.44 -21.32
CA VAL A 79 3.73 4.83 -21.24
C VAL A 79 4.74 5.73 -20.53
N PHE A 80 5.53 5.21 -19.58
CA PHE A 80 6.54 6.01 -18.88
C PHE A 80 7.75 6.37 -19.76
N ARG A 81 8.04 5.54 -20.77
CA ARG A 81 9.22 5.68 -21.64
C ARG A 81 8.98 6.50 -22.91
N SER A 82 7.74 6.91 -23.17
CA SER A 82 7.35 7.82 -24.25
C SER A 82 7.37 9.27 -23.80
#